data_AF-A0A920TW94-F1
#
_entry.id   AF-A0A920TW94-F1
#
_cell.length_a   1.000
_cell.length_b   1.000
_cell.length_c   1.000
_cell.angle_alpha   90.00
_cell.angle_beta   90.00
_cell.angle_gamma   90.00
#
_symmetry.space_group_name_H-M   'P 1'
#
loop_
_entity.id
_entity.type
_entity.pdbx_description
1 polymer ?
#
loop_
_entity_poly.entity_id
_entity_poly.type
_entity_poly.pdbx_seq_one_letter_code
_entity_poly.pdbx_strand_id
1 'polypeptide(L)' 'MGEVIDRQQEFAFEEEIVVICHYGERSQLAAQELVECGFNVYNLIGGIDAWSQVVDPNVPRYSPNG' A
#
# COMPACT_ATOMS: atom_id res chain seq x y z
N MET A 1 5.61 -8.63 7.51
CA MET A 1 6.04 -7.39 6.85
C MET A 1 7.49 -7.41 6.38
N GLY A 2 8.33 -8.37 6.79
CA GLY A 2 9.75 -8.39 6.39
C GLY A 2 10.01 -8.49 4.88
N GLU A 3 9.17 -9.19 4.10
CA GLU A 3 9.48 -9.46 2.69
C GLU A 3 9.57 -8.18 1.82
N VAL A 4 8.79 -7.13 2.12
CA VAL A 4 8.81 -5.89 1.33
C VAL A 4 10.16 -5.19 1.45
N ILE A 5 10.74 -5.17 2.65
CA ILE A 5 12.05 -4.55 2.90
C ILE A 5 13.19 -5.43 2.41
N ASP A 6 13.05 -6.75 2.55
CA ASP A 6 14.02 -7.71 2.03
C ASP A 6 14.15 -7.60 0.49
N ARG A 7 13.07 -7.22 -0.19
CA ARG A 7 12.98 -7.10 -1.65
C ARG A 7 13.00 -5.66 -2.15
N GLN A 8 13.39 -4.70 -1.31
CA GLN A 8 13.40 -3.27 -1.67
C GLN A 8 14.25 -2.93 -2.90
N GLN A 9 15.23 -3.77 -3.24
CA GLN A 9 16.10 -3.61 -4.42
C GLN A 9 15.34 -3.77 -5.74
N GLU A 10 14.09 -4.26 -5.71
CA GLU A 10 13.21 -4.34 -6.88
C GLU A 10 12.61 -2.98 -7.27
N PHE A 11 12.72 -1.97 -6.40
CA PHE A 11 12.20 -0.63 -6.64
C PHE A 11 13.30 0.34 -7.08
N ALA A 12 12.99 1.23 -8.02
CA ALA A 12 13.86 2.34 -8.36
C ALA A 12 13.63 3.52 -7.41
N PHE A 13 14.69 4.14 -6.90
CA PHE A 13 14.60 5.29 -5.98
C PHE A 13 13.93 6.53 -6.59
N GLU A 14 13.88 6.62 -7.92
CA GLU A 14 13.33 7.75 -8.66
C GLU A 14 11.81 7.63 -8.86
N GLU A 15 11.21 6.48 -8.57
CA GLU A 15 9.80 6.21 -8.78
C GLU A 15 8.95 6.59 -7.55
N GLU A 16 7.73 7.05 -7.82
CA GLU A 16 6.71 7.23 -6.79
C GLU A 16 6.05 5.89 -6.47
N ILE A 17 6.08 5.47 -5.20
CA ILE A 17 5.50 4.20 -4.77
C ILE A 17 4.17 4.48 -4.06
N VAL A 18 3.10 3.84 -4.51
CA VAL A 18 1.83 3.81 -3.75
C VAL A 18 1.68 2.44 -3.11
N VAL A 19 1.61 2.41 -1.77
CA VAL A 19 1.35 1.18 -1.02
C VAL A 19 -0.10 1.12 -0.56
N ILE A 20 -0.66 -0.07 -0.64
CA ILE A 20 -2.07 -0.35 -0.45
C ILE A 20 -2.26 -1.71 0.24
N CYS A 21 -3.18 -1.76 1.20
CA CYS A 21 -3.69 -3.01 1.74
C CYS A 21 -5.23 -2.97 1.79
N HIS A 22 -5.85 -3.88 2.54
CA HIS A 22 -7.31 -3.93 2.64
C HIS A 22 -7.90 -2.62 3.24
N TYR A 23 -7.47 -2.23 4.44
CA TYR A 23 -8.01 -1.08 5.17
C TYR A 23 -6.99 0.04 5.46
N GLY A 24 -5.77 -0.07 4.93
CA GLY A 24 -4.70 0.94 5.07
C GLY A 24 -3.74 0.73 6.25
N GLU A 25 -4.12 -0.02 7.30
CA GLU A 25 -3.28 -0.20 8.50
C GLU A 25 -1.95 -0.90 8.19
N ARG A 26 -2.00 -1.99 7.41
CA ARG A 26 -0.79 -2.73 7.05
C ARG A 26 0.10 -1.98 6.07
N SER A 27 -0.51 -1.28 5.10
CA SER A 27 0.27 -0.52 4.13
C SER A 27 0.90 0.71 4.77
N GLN A 28 0.31 1.26 5.83
CA GLN A 28 0.91 2.34 6.60
C GLN A 28 2.25 1.95 7.23
N LEU A 29 2.34 0.77 7.84
CA LEU A 29 3.60 0.28 8.41
C LEU A 29 4.65 0.05 7.32
N ALA A 30 4.28 -0.57 6.20
CA ALA A 30 5.19 -0.75 5.06
C ALA A 30 5.64 0.60 4.45
N ALA A 31 4.75 1.59 4.40
CA ALA A 31 5.09 2.94 3.95
C ALA A 31 6.15 3.58 4.83
N GLN A 32 6.01 3.44 6.16
CA GLN A 32 6.98 3.97 7.12
C GLN A 32 8.36 3.36 6.90
N GLU A 33 8.45 2.03 6.79
CA GLU A 33 9.72 1.35 6.57
C GLU A 33 10.37 1.76 5.23
N LEU A 34 9.60 1.87 4.14
CA LEU A 34 10.15 2.29 2.84
C LEU A 34 10.57 3.78 2.82
N VAL A 35 9.86 4.65 3.53
CA VAL A 35 10.28 6.06 3.71
C VAL A 35 11.60 6.12 4.47
N GLU A 36 11.80 5.30 5.49
CA GLU A 36 13.06 5.20 6.22
C GLU A 36 14.22 4.70 5.33
N CYS A 37 13.92 3.88 4.33
CA CYS A 37 14.89 3.46 3.30
C CYS A 37 15.16 4.54 2.23
N GLY A 38 14.46 5.67 2.25
CA GLY A 38 14.68 6.81 1.35
C GLY A 38 13.83 6.82 0.08
N PHE A 39 12.80 5.96 -0.01
CA PHE A 39 11.87 5.96 -1.14
C PHE A 39 10.81 7.07 -1.01
N ASN A 40 10.31 7.55 -2.15
CA ASN A 40 9.15 8.44 -2.18
C ASN A 40 7.86 7.61 -2.17
N VAL A 41 7.20 7.52 -1.01
CA VAL A 41 6.08 6.60 -0.79
C VAL A 41 4.81 7.31 -0.33
N TYR A 42 3.68 6.92 -0.92
CA TYR A 42 2.34 7.33 -0.53
C TYR A 42 1.56 6.11 -0.03
N ASN A 43 0.86 6.27 1.10
CA ASN A 43 -0.05 5.24 1.60
C ASN A 43 -1.49 5.57 1.18
N LEU A 44 -2.19 4.60 0.57
CA LEU A 44 -3.60 4.75 0.26
C LEU A 44 -4.46 4.64 1.53
N ILE A 45 -4.94 5.78 2.01
CA ILE A 45 -5.76 5.86 3.24
C ILE A 45 -7.06 5.08 3.06
N GLY A 46 -7.42 4.27 4.06
CA GLY A 46 -8.59 3.39 4.03
C GLY A 46 -8.44 2.14 3.14
N GLY A 47 -7.27 2.00 2.48
CA GLY A 47 -6.97 0.87 1.63
C GLY A 47 -7.88 0.73 0.41
N ILE A 48 -7.83 -0.44 -0.20
CA ILE A 48 -8.63 -0.75 -1.39
C ILE A 48 -10.14 -0.76 -1.11
N ASP A 49 -10.55 -1.05 0.13
CA ASP A 49 -11.98 -1.01 0.49
C ASP A 49 -12.55 0.42 0.38
N ALA A 50 -11.81 1.43 0.85
CA ALA A 50 -12.22 2.82 0.70
C ALA A 50 -12.22 3.23 -0.78
N TRP A 51 -11.17 2.88 -1.54
CA TRP A 51 -11.09 3.16 -2.98
C TRP A 51 -12.30 2.62 -3.75
N SER A 52 -12.67 1.35 -3.51
CA SER A 52 -13.84 0.73 -4.12
C SER A 52 -15.15 1.44 -3.79
N GLN A 53 -15.24 2.12 -2.64
CA GLN A 53 -16.46 2.81 -2.23
C GLN A 53 -16.54 4.24 -2.77
N VAL A 54 -15.41 4.94 -2.82
CA VAL A 54 -15.40 6.40 -3.02
C VAL A 54 -14.80 6.84 -4.36
N VAL A 55 -13.99 5.99 -5.01
CA VAL A 55 -13.30 6.33 -6.26
C VAL A 55 -13.77 5.45 -7.42
N ASP A 56 -13.64 4.12 -7.30
CA ASP A 56 -14.00 3.21 -8.39
C ASP A 56 -14.81 2.00 -7.90
N PRO A 57 -16.15 2.04 -8.02
CA PRO A 57 -17.02 0.95 -7.62
C PRO A 57 -16.90 -0.32 -8.47
N ASN A 58 -16.16 -0.29 -9.58
CA ASN A 58 -15.89 -1.50 -10.36
C ASN A 58 -14.77 -2.35 -9.76
N VAL A 59 -13.94 -1.79 -8.87
CA VAL A 59 -12.93 -2.55 -8.14
C VAL A 59 -13.64 -3.42 -7.09
N PRO A 60 -13.58 -4.76 -7.20
CA PRO A 60 -14.29 -5.64 -6.28
C PRO A 60 -13.80 -5.47 -4.85
N ARG A 61 -14.74 -5.51 -3.92
CA ARG A 61 -14.45 -5.48 -2.48
C ARG A 61 -14.18 -6.88 -1.97
N TYR A 62 -13.31 -7.00 -0.97
CA TYR A 62 -13.13 -8.25 -0.26
C TYR A 62 -14.43 -8.64 0.44
N SER A 63 -14.75 -9.94 0.41
CA SER A 63 -15.88 -10.47 1.13
C SER A 63 -15.62 -10.43 2.65
N PRO A 64 -16.65 -10.24 3.49
CA PRO A 64 -16.49 -10.21 4.94
C PRO A 64 -15.94 -11.50 5.56
N ASN A 65 -15.82 -12.59 4.78
CA ASN A 65 -15.35 -13.90 5.25
C ASN A 65 -13.97 -14.30 4.69
N GLY A 66 -13.32 -13.45 3.89
CA GLY A 66 -12.12 -13.83 3.13
C GLY A 66 -12.46 -14.56 1.84
#